data_AF-A0A4R2R1X0-F1
#
_entry.id   AF-A0A4R2R1X0-F1
#
_cell.length_a   1.000
_cell.length_b   1.000
_cell.length_c   1.000
_cell.angle_alpha   90.00
_cell.angle_beta   90.00
_cell.angle_gamma   90.00
#
_symmetry.space_group_name_H-M   'P 1'
#
loop_
_entity.id
_entity.type
_entity.pdbx_description
1 polymer ?
#
loop_
_entity_poly.entity_id
_entity_poly.type
_entity_poly.pdbx_seq_one_letter_code
_entity_poly.pdbx_strand_id
1 'polypeptide(L)'
;MRFIRIVAGTGLVALLLTLVAPATSASSRTPTPQLCAAELDCSLTEIEQLTMSDRLDFVRLMTSGAATELLPDRDPGRWRNIEGIVLMFRNNNVGPPRSWASYTDAGILEGVERGLAIASGRSEETGGNPGARLWASYLTRLANGELDNRRDHDLAWSEAEQASTDHGAKVAEEQYGEVPTATESRFFQISEVYRFMLRNRPYTLDLLNGLGQLSPVQQQNFYDWATDVTNADAGRTGAELLWNIADLQAPNATLDIVEVFRAYLSGMYQAYRADSTR
;
A
#
# COMPACT_ATOMS: atom_id res chain seq x y z
N MET A 1 75.03 55.15 -0.97
CA MET A 1 74.53 54.14 -0.01
C MET A 1 73.63 53.20 -0.81
N ARG A 2 74.08 51.96 -1.12
CA ARG A 2 73.67 50.68 -0.47
C ARG A 2 72.14 50.46 -0.52
N PHE A 3 71.54 49.34 -0.90
CA PHE A 3 71.84 48.05 -1.56
C PHE A 3 70.49 47.27 -1.52
N ILE A 4 70.20 46.41 -2.52
CA ILE A 4 69.53 45.06 -2.37
C ILE A 4 68.05 45.03 -1.90
N ARG A 5 67.10 44.16 -2.31
CA ARG A 5 66.81 43.16 -3.38
C ARG A 5 65.61 42.33 -2.83
N ILE A 6 64.69 41.89 -3.71
CA ILE A 6 63.87 40.63 -3.63
C ILE A 6 62.73 40.65 -2.56
N VAL A 7 61.47 40.27 -2.86
CA VAL A 7 60.94 38.89 -2.96
C VAL A 7 59.66 38.84 -3.81
N ALA A 8 59.59 37.78 -4.62
CA ALA A 8 58.46 37.34 -5.44
C ALA A 8 57.31 36.76 -4.60
N GLY A 9 56.06 36.96 -5.04
CA GLY A 9 54.88 36.32 -4.50
C GLY A 9 53.96 35.84 -5.62
N THR A 10 54.24 34.64 -6.12
CA THR A 10 53.39 33.82 -6.99
C THR A 10 52.20 33.21 -6.21
N GLY A 11 51.04 33.11 -6.86
CA GLY A 11 49.89 32.29 -6.44
C GLY A 11 48.61 33.14 -6.33
N LEU A 12 47.44 32.80 -6.88
CA LEU A 12 46.93 31.54 -7.41
C LEU A 12 45.72 31.92 -8.29
N VAL A 13 45.73 31.61 -9.59
CA VAL A 13 44.53 31.71 -10.44
C VAL A 13 43.71 30.44 -10.18
N ALA A 14 42.74 30.53 -9.28
CA ALA A 14 41.79 29.46 -9.05
C ALA A 14 40.75 29.46 -10.18
N LEU A 15 41.01 28.59 -11.16
CA LEU A 15 40.11 28.23 -12.24
C LEU A 15 38.83 27.63 -11.64
N LEU A 16 37.75 28.40 -11.56
CA LEU A 16 36.40 27.87 -11.31
C LEU A 16 35.96 27.09 -12.54
N LEU A 17 36.33 25.80 -12.59
CA LEU A 17 35.66 24.81 -13.43
C LEU A 17 34.30 24.53 -12.81
N THR A 18 33.31 25.33 -13.20
CA THR A 18 31.89 25.00 -13.02
C THR A 18 31.62 23.72 -13.80
N LEU A 19 31.64 22.59 -13.10
CA LEU A 19 31.05 21.32 -13.54
C LEU A 19 29.54 21.56 -13.71
N VAL A 20 29.14 21.98 -14.90
CA VAL A 20 27.76 21.86 -15.36
C VAL A 20 27.55 20.37 -15.62
N ALA A 21 27.20 19.64 -14.58
CA ALA A 21 26.60 18.32 -14.76
C ALA A 21 25.32 18.54 -15.59
N PRO A 22 25.10 17.78 -16.67
CA PRO A 22 23.81 17.82 -17.35
C PRO A 22 22.77 17.35 -16.33
N ALA A 23 21.84 18.24 -15.97
CA ALA A 23 20.59 17.81 -15.37
C ALA A 23 19.99 16.83 -16.38
N THR A 24 20.02 15.54 -16.05
CA THR A 24 19.30 14.52 -16.79
C THR A 24 17.85 14.94 -16.78
N SER A 25 17.37 15.48 -17.90
CA SER A 25 15.97 15.72 -18.13
C SER A 25 15.25 14.38 -17.92
N ALA A 26 14.54 14.24 -16.80
CA ALA A 26 13.57 13.19 -16.63
C ALA A 26 12.57 13.36 -17.79
N SER A 27 12.71 12.52 -18.81
CA SER A 27 11.74 12.47 -19.89
C SER A 27 10.40 12.16 -19.22
N SER A 28 9.41 13.04 -19.37
CA SER A 28 8.07 12.84 -18.83
C SER A 28 7.44 11.66 -19.58
N ARG A 29 7.75 10.45 -19.13
CA ARG A 29 7.17 9.23 -19.66
C ARG A 29 5.74 9.18 -19.19
N THR A 30 4.80 8.94 -20.11
CA THR A 30 3.42 8.67 -19.71
C THR A 30 3.38 7.31 -19.02
N PRO A 31 3.02 7.24 -17.73
CA PRO A 31 2.95 5.97 -17.03
C PRO A 31 1.83 5.12 -17.64
N THR A 32 2.11 3.82 -17.82
CA THR A 32 1.09 2.83 -18.16
C THR A 32 1.23 1.64 -17.23
N PRO A 33 0.16 0.86 -17.01
CA PRO A 33 0.23 -0.34 -16.17
C PRO A 33 1.31 -1.33 -16.60
N GLN A 34 1.48 -1.51 -17.91
CA GLN A 34 2.46 -2.44 -18.48
C GLN A 34 3.88 -1.95 -18.25
N LEU A 35 4.08 -0.64 -18.37
CA LEU A 35 5.35 -0.01 -18.08
C LEU A 35 5.71 -0.17 -16.61
N CYS A 36 4.85 0.29 -15.68
CA CYS A 36 5.18 0.21 -14.25
C CYS A 36 5.43 -1.23 -13.80
N ALA A 37 4.62 -2.20 -14.27
CA ALA A 37 4.83 -3.61 -13.92
C ALA A 37 6.12 -4.22 -14.49
N ALA A 38 6.59 -3.77 -15.65
CA ALA A 38 7.83 -4.25 -16.26
C ALA A 38 9.07 -3.58 -15.61
N GLU A 39 8.95 -2.27 -15.40
CA GLU A 39 9.86 -1.29 -14.79
C GLU A 39 10.28 -1.69 -13.37
N LEU A 40 9.23 -1.86 -12.57
CA LEU A 40 9.23 -1.80 -11.12
C LEU A 40 9.91 -0.53 -10.57
N ASP A 41 9.78 0.57 -11.29
CA ASP A 41 10.41 1.85 -10.99
C ASP A 41 9.51 3.08 -11.17
N CYS A 42 8.19 2.92 -11.29
CA CYS A 42 7.29 4.05 -11.27
C CYS A 42 7.33 4.76 -9.92
N SER A 43 7.34 6.09 -9.97
CA SER A 43 7.19 6.94 -8.78
C SER A 43 5.74 7.01 -8.33
N LEU A 44 5.53 7.38 -7.07
CA LEU A 44 4.20 7.71 -6.54
C LEU A 44 3.45 8.70 -7.46
N THR A 45 4.13 9.71 -8.00
CA THR A 45 3.53 10.70 -8.92
C THR A 45 3.19 10.17 -10.30
N GLU A 46 3.82 9.09 -10.74
CA GLU A 46 3.47 8.41 -11.98
C GLU A 46 2.27 7.48 -11.75
N ILE A 47 2.26 6.75 -10.63
CA ILE A 47 1.16 5.87 -10.27
C ILE A 47 -0.12 6.67 -9.98
N GLU A 48 0.01 7.86 -9.34
CA GLU A 48 -1.17 8.68 -9.03
C GLU A 48 -1.95 9.11 -10.29
N GLN A 49 -1.26 9.25 -11.42
CA GLN A 49 -1.84 9.61 -12.71
C GLN A 49 -2.60 8.45 -13.38
N LEU A 50 -2.33 7.21 -12.97
CA LEU A 50 -3.07 6.03 -13.44
C LEU A 50 -4.50 6.07 -12.90
N THR A 51 -5.47 5.74 -13.76
CA THR A 51 -6.86 5.54 -13.30
C THR A 51 -6.95 4.33 -12.38
N MET A 52 -8.00 4.21 -11.57
CA MET A 52 -8.20 3.00 -10.74
C MET A 52 -8.30 1.70 -11.57
N SER A 53 -8.80 1.78 -12.81
CA SER A 53 -8.77 0.64 -13.73
C SER A 53 -7.34 0.29 -14.15
N ASP A 54 -6.53 1.29 -14.48
CA ASP A 54 -5.11 1.10 -14.82
C ASP A 54 -4.33 0.53 -13.64
N ARG A 55 -4.60 0.99 -12.41
CA ARG A 55 -3.99 0.46 -11.19
C ARG A 55 -4.35 -1.00 -10.93
N LEU A 56 -5.59 -1.38 -11.19
CA LEU A 56 -6.01 -2.77 -11.10
C LEU A 56 -5.23 -3.66 -12.10
N ASP A 57 -5.07 -3.19 -13.33
CA ASP A 57 -4.25 -3.88 -14.33
C ASP A 57 -2.78 -3.94 -13.92
N PHE A 58 -2.26 -2.86 -13.35
CA PHE A 58 -0.90 -2.76 -12.86
C PHE A 58 -0.62 -3.79 -11.76
N VAL A 59 -1.50 -3.88 -10.75
CA VAL A 59 -1.40 -4.89 -9.67
C VAL A 59 -1.40 -6.31 -10.22
N ARG A 60 -2.29 -6.61 -11.17
CA ARG A 60 -2.39 -7.93 -11.80
C ARG A 60 -1.15 -8.26 -12.64
N LEU A 61 -0.61 -7.28 -13.35
CA LEU A 61 0.62 -7.44 -14.13
C LEU A 61 1.82 -7.71 -13.21
N MET A 62 1.96 -7.00 -12.08
CA MET A 62 2.97 -7.31 -11.07
C MET A 62 2.83 -8.75 -10.55
N THR A 63 1.61 -9.18 -10.23
CA THR A 63 1.32 -10.56 -9.78
C THR A 63 1.69 -11.60 -10.83
N SER A 64 1.28 -11.43 -12.07
CA SER A 64 1.53 -12.40 -13.16
C SER A 64 2.96 -12.38 -13.71
N GLY A 65 3.72 -11.31 -13.44
CA GLY A 65 5.11 -11.14 -13.87
C GLY A 65 6.09 -11.39 -12.74
N ALA A 66 6.75 -10.32 -12.28
CA ALA A 66 7.88 -10.41 -11.34
C ALA A 66 7.54 -11.11 -10.01
N ALA A 67 6.30 -11.05 -9.53
CA ALA A 67 5.90 -11.79 -8.34
C ALA A 67 5.88 -13.31 -8.56
N THR A 68 5.39 -13.76 -9.71
CA THR A 68 5.39 -15.19 -10.09
C THR A 68 6.82 -15.71 -10.25
N GLU A 69 7.72 -14.90 -10.80
CA GLU A 69 9.15 -15.23 -10.89
C GLU A 69 9.80 -15.36 -9.51
N LEU A 70 9.47 -14.44 -8.58
CA LEU A 70 10.03 -14.43 -7.22
C LEU A 70 9.47 -15.54 -6.32
N LEU A 71 8.22 -15.95 -6.54
CA LEU A 71 7.46 -16.87 -5.69
C LEU A 71 6.98 -18.12 -6.47
N PRO A 72 7.87 -18.92 -7.08
CA PRO A 72 7.47 -20.00 -7.98
C PRO A 72 6.62 -21.10 -7.32
N ASP A 73 6.81 -21.33 -6.02
CA ASP A 73 6.12 -22.39 -5.25
C ASP A 73 5.05 -21.85 -4.29
N ARG A 74 4.68 -20.57 -4.41
CA ARG A 74 3.73 -19.89 -3.50
C ARG A 74 2.76 -19.06 -4.32
N ASP A 75 1.56 -18.80 -3.79
CA ASP A 75 0.63 -17.88 -4.46
C ASP A 75 1.30 -16.49 -4.60
N PRO A 76 1.51 -15.96 -5.82
CA PRO A 76 2.07 -14.63 -6.04
C PRO A 76 1.05 -13.51 -5.80
N GLY A 77 -0.24 -13.84 -5.68
CA GLY A 77 -1.34 -12.92 -5.41
C GLY A 77 -1.45 -12.45 -3.95
N ARG A 78 -0.31 -12.28 -3.26
CA ARG A 78 -0.23 -11.95 -1.82
C ARG A 78 -0.76 -10.59 -1.44
N TRP A 79 -1.25 -9.83 -2.40
CA TRP A 79 -1.83 -8.50 -2.26
C TRP A 79 -3.14 -8.38 -3.05
N ARG A 80 -3.79 -9.48 -3.42
CA ARG A 80 -5.10 -9.45 -4.09
C ARG A 80 -6.17 -8.72 -3.26
N ASN A 81 -6.03 -8.65 -1.95
CA ASN A 81 -6.87 -7.76 -1.12
C ASN A 81 -6.80 -6.30 -1.59
N ILE A 82 -5.62 -5.82 -2.01
CA ILE A 82 -5.41 -4.48 -2.58
C ILE A 82 -6.19 -4.33 -3.90
N GLU A 83 -6.27 -5.38 -4.75
CA GLU A 83 -7.17 -5.35 -5.92
C GLU A 83 -8.62 -5.08 -5.50
N GLY A 84 -9.05 -5.66 -4.38
CA GLY A 84 -10.38 -5.44 -3.81
C GLY A 84 -10.63 -3.98 -3.41
N ILE A 85 -9.63 -3.32 -2.80
CA ILE A 85 -9.70 -1.90 -2.43
C ILE A 85 -9.75 -1.01 -3.67
N VAL A 86 -8.88 -1.27 -4.66
CA VAL A 86 -8.86 -0.53 -5.94
C VAL A 86 -10.19 -0.70 -6.68
N LEU A 87 -10.78 -1.91 -6.66
CA LEU A 87 -12.11 -2.17 -7.22
C LEU A 87 -13.19 -1.36 -6.51
N MET A 88 -13.14 -1.25 -5.18
CA MET A 88 -14.07 -0.43 -4.41
C MET A 88 -13.93 1.05 -4.78
N PHE A 89 -12.71 1.58 -4.87
CA PHE A 89 -12.48 2.96 -5.29
C PHE A 89 -13.01 3.23 -6.69
N ARG A 90 -12.73 2.33 -7.64
CA ARG A 90 -13.29 2.41 -9.00
C ARG A 90 -14.82 2.43 -8.99
N ASN A 91 -15.46 1.54 -8.24
CA ASN A 91 -16.92 1.41 -8.20
C ASN A 91 -17.60 2.63 -7.56
N ASN A 92 -16.90 3.36 -6.69
CA ASN A 92 -17.41 4.54 -5.98
C ASN A 92 -16.88 5.87 -6.55
N ASN A 93 -16.14 5.86 -7.67
CA ASN A 93 -15.47 7.03 -8.25
C ASN A 93 -14.56 7.77 -7.27
N VAL A 94 -13.86 7.03 -6.41
CA VAL A 94 -12.88 7.54 -5.44
C VAL A 94 -11.48 7.54 -6.06
N GLY A 95 -10.67 8.52 -5.67
CA GLY A 95 -9.29 8.64 -6.12
C GLY A 95 -9.09 9.03 -7.59
N PRO A 96 -9.81 10.04 -8.14
CA PRO A 96 -9.37 10.65 -9.40
C PRO A 96 -7.95 11.22 -9.25
N PRO A 97 -7.15 11.34 -10.32
CA PRO A 97 -5.81 11.92 -10.24
C PRO A 97 -5.80 13.27 -9.52
N ARG A 98 -4.71 13.54 -8.77
CA ARG A 98 -4.55 14.73 -7.94
C ARG A 98 -5.61 14.87 -6.85
N SER A 99 -5.98 13.75 -6.23
CA SER A 99 -6.81 13.73 -5.02
C SER A 99 -6.06 13.03 -3.90
N TRP A 100 -6.47 13.30 -2.66
CA TRP A 100 -5.88 12.66 -1.48
C TRP A 100 -5.94 11.12 -1.55
N ALA A 101 -7.09 10.55 -1.95
CA ALA A 101 -7.22 9.10 -2.10
C ALA A 101 -6.35 8.54 -3.23
N SER A 102 -6.18 9.28 -4.34
CA SER A 102 -5.28 8.88 -5.43
C SER A 102 -3.84 8.74 -4.95
N TYR A 103 -3.31 9.74 -4.24
CA TYR A 103 -1.96 9.72 -3.68
C TYR A 103 -1.78 8.63 -2.62
N THR A 104 -2.79 8.44 -1.77
CA THR A 104 -2.77 7.40 -0.71
C THR A 104 -2.66 6.00 -1.31
N ASP A 105 -3.51 5.66 -2.28
CA ASP A 105 -3.45 4.37 -2.97
C ASP A 105 -2.18 4.22 -3.82
N ALA A 106 -1.71 5.30 -4.46
CA ALA A 106 -0.45 5.29 -5.19
C ALA A 106 0.75 4.98 -4.26
N GLY A 107 0.71 5.47 -3.01
CA GLY A 107 1.70 5.13 -2.00
C GLY A 107 1.73 3.63 -1.67
N ILE A 108 0.57 2.98 -1.59
CA ILE A 108 0.47 1.52 -1.40
C ILE A 108 1.14 0.79 -2.57
N LEU A 109 0.76 1.15 -3.79
CA LEU A 109 1.24 0.47 -5.00
C LEU A 109 2.74 0.70 -5.25
N GLU A 110 3.25 1.90 -5.02
CA GLU A 110 4.69 2.18 -5.06
C GLU A 110 5.43 1.33 -4.03
N GLY A 111 4.90 1.21 -2.81
CA GLY A 111 5.48 0.36 -1.77
C GLY A 111 5.61 -1.10 -2.22
N VAL A 112 4.56 -1.66 -2.83
CA VAL A 112 4.56 -3.03 -3.37
C VAL A 112 5.55 -3.17 -4.53
N GLU A 113 5.49 -2.26 -5.51
CA GLU A 113 6.34 -2.27 -6.71
C GLU A 113 7.83 -2.20 -6.35
N ARG A 114 8.21 -1.22 -5.54
CA ARG A 114 9.59 -1.04 -5.07
C ARG A 114 10.02 -2.19 -4.20
N GLY A 115 9.14 -2.69 -3.32
CA GLY A 115 9.41 -3.87 -2.51
C GLY A 115 9.71 -5.11 -3.37
N LEU A 116 8.96 -5.30 -4.45
CA LEU A 116 9.18 -6.37 -5.42
C LEU A 116 10.48 -6.19 -6.20
N ALA A 117 10.81 -4.96 -6.62
CA ALA A 117 12.09 -4.66 -7.26
C ALA A 117 13.28 -4.99 -6.35
N ILE A 118 13.18 -4.64 -5.06
CA ILE A 118 14.22 -4.91 -4.06
C ILE A 118 14.34 -6.41 -3.77
N ALA A 119 13.22 -7.09 -3.51
CA ALA A 119 13.24 -8.52 -3.20
C ALA A 119 13.74 -9.38 -4.37
N SER A 120 13.52 -8.93 -5.61
CA SER A 120 14.02 -9.60 -6.82
C SER A 120 15.44 -9.17 -7.23
N GLY A 121 16.09 -8.27 -6.47
CA GLY A 121 17.44 -7.79 -6.75
C GLY A 121 17.56 -6.89 -7.98
N ARG A 122 16.45 -6.34 -8.48
CA ARG A 122 16.41 -5.44 -9.65
C ARG A 122 16.75 -3.99 -9.29
N SER A 123 16.53 -3.58 -8.05
CA SER A 123 16.81 -2.21 -7.57
C SER A 123 17.01 -2.17 -6.05
N GLU A 124 17.62 -1.11 -5.53
CA GLU A 124 17.63 -0.79 -4.09
C GLU A 124 16.83 0.49 -3.75
N GLU A 125 16.28 1.14 -4.79
CA GLU A 125 15.56 2.41 -4.66
C GLU A 125 14.19 2.23 -4.01
N THR A 126 13.88 3.10 -3.07
CA THR A 126 12.63 3.03 -2.27
C THR A 126 11.60 4.09 -2.65
N GLY A 127 11.97 5.07 -3.47
CA GLY A 127 11.12 6.25 -3.73
C GLY A 127 10.92 7.17 -2.52
N GLY A 128 11.59 6.90 -1.38
CA GLY A 128 11.29 7.54 -0.10
C GLY A 128 10.11 6.92 0.64
N ASN A 129 9.51 5.86 0.08
CA ASN A 129 8.40 5.14 0.68
C ASN A 129 8.91 4.15 1.75
N PRO A 130 8.59 4.35 3.04
CA PRO A 130 9.04 3.48 4.11
C PRO A 130 8.50 2.04 3.98
N GLY A 131 7.35 1.87 3.33
CA GLY A 131 6.76 0.57 3.07
C GLY A 131 7.55 -0.29 2.08
N ALA A 132 8.33 0.30 1.18
CA ALA A 132 9.11 -0.43 0.17
C ALA A 132 10.04 -1.49 0.78
N ARG A 133 10.78 -1.13 1.85
CA ARG A 133 11.68 -2.07 2.54
C ARG A 133 10.92 -3.14 3.33
N LEU A 134 9.74 -2.79 3.86
CA LEU A 134 8.89 -3.73 4.58
C LEU A 134 8.28 -4.75 3.62
N TRP A 135 7.81 -4.32 2.45
CA TRP A 135 7.37 -5.19 1.37
C TRP A 135 8.50 -6.09 0.87
N ALA A 136 9.69 -5.54 0.64
CA ALA A 136 10.85 -6.35 0.25
C ALA A 136 11.16 -7.44 1.29
N SER A 137 11.19 -7.08 2.58
CA SER A 137 11.39 -8.03 3.66
C SER A 137 10.29 -9.09 3.70
N TYR A 138 9.02 -8.69 3.59
CA TYR A 138 7.88 -9.60 3.54
C TYR A 138 8.04 -10.61 2.39
N LEU A 139 8.35 -10.16 1.19
CA LEU A 139 8.48 -11.02 0.00
C LEU A 139 9.67 -11.98 0.10
N THR A 140 10.83 -11.51 0.56
CA THR A 140 11.99 -12.38 0.78
C THR A 140 11.73 -13.43 1.85
N ARG A 141 11.16 -13.04 3.00
CA ARG A 141 10.79 -13.97 4.08
C ARG A 141 9.73 -14.97 3.62
N LEU A 142 8.77 -14.52 2.81
CA LEU A 142 7.77 -15.39 2.21
C LEU A 142 8.43 -16.42 1.28
N ALA A 143 9.31 -16.00 0.37
CA ALA A 143 10.03 -16.89 -0.53
C ALA A 143 10.84 -17.95 0.23
N ASN A 144 11.45 -17.57 1.35
CA ASN A 144 12.23 -18.46 2.22
C ASN A 144 11.38 -19.39 3.11
N GLY A 145 10.04 -19.23 3.12
CA GLY A 145 9.14 -19.99 4.00
C GLY A 145 9.16 -19.57 5.46
N GLU A 146 9.69 -18.40 5.77
CA GLU A 146 9.73 -17.85 7.13
C GLU A 146 8.36 -17.27 7.57
N LEU A 147 7.38 -17.21 6.65
CA LEU A 147 6.03 -16.68 6.87
C LEU A 147 4.93 -17.77 6.75
N ASP A 148 5.26 -19.04 6.98
CA ASP A 148 4.26 -20.12 7.02
C ASP A 148 3.35 -20.02 8.26
N ASN A 149 3.83 -19.35 9.31
CA ASN A 149 3.00 -19.00 10.46
C ASN A 149 2.09 -17.81 10.12
N ARG A 150 0.77 -18.00 10.24
CA ARG A 150 -0.23 -16.97 9.93
C ARG A 150 -0.04 -15.66 10.70
N ARG A 151 0.35 -15.72 11.97
CA ARG A 151 0.55 -14.51 12.80
C ARG A 151 1.71 -13.66 12.26
N ASP A 152 2.83 -14.30 11.98
CA ASP A 152 4.03 -13.59 11.49
C ASP A 152 3.82 -13.06 10.07
N HIS A 153 3.08 -13.82 9.25
CA HIS A 153 2.62 -13.40 7.93
C HIS A 153 1.75 -12.14 8.01
N ASP A 154 0.67 -12.18 8.80
CA ASP A 154 -0.31 -11.09 8.88
C ASP A 154 0.29 -9.82 9.47
N LEU A 155 1.18 -9.96 10.46
CA LEU A 155 1.92 -8.85 11.02
C LEU A 155 2.81 -8.19 9.96
N ALA A 156 3.67 -8.96 9.30
CA ALA A 156 4.60 -8.43 8.29
C ALA A 156 3.86 -7.77 7.11
N TRP A 157 2.77 -8.38 6.64
CA TRP A 157 1.94 -7.82 5.57
C TRP A 157 1.29 -6.50 6.00
N SER A 158 0.64 -6.48 7.17
CA SER A 158 -0.09 -5.29 7.65
C SER A 158 0.83 -4.12 7.98
N GLU A 159 2.05 -4.35 8.45
CA GLU A 159 3.05 -3.29 8.66
C GLU A 159 3.51 -2.67 7.34
N ALA A 160 3.77 -3.50 6.32
CA ALA A 160 4.18 -3.03 5.00
C ALA A 160 3.08 -2.21 4.31
N GLU A 161 1.85 -2.71 4.32
CA GLU A 161 0.69 -2.02 3.77
C GLU A 161 0.42 -0.69 4.48
N GLN A 162 0.42 -0.68 5.82
CA GLN A 162 0.15 0.55 6.58
C GLN A 162 1.23 1.62 6.33
N ALA A 163 2.50 1.26 6.38
CA ALA A 163 3.59 2.21 6.14
C ALA A 163 3.51 2.85 4.74
N SER A 164 3.09 2.07 3.74
CA SER A 164 2.90 2.54 2.37
C SER A 164 1.68 3.46 2.25
N THR A 165 0.59 3.12 2.96
CA THR A 165 -0.63 3.92 3.02
C THR A 165 -0.38 5.28 3.69
N ASP A 166 0.23 5.27 4.87
CA ASP A 166 0.55 6.47 5.65
C ASP A 166 1.50 7.38 4.87
N HIS A 167 2.43 6.80 4.11
CA HIS A 167 3.32 7.55 3.22
C HIS A 167 2.54 8.29 2.13
N GLY A 168 1.65 7.60 1.41
CA GLY A 168 0.84 8.23 0.36
C GLY A 168 -0.05 9.36 0.89
N ALA A 169 -0.70 9.15 2.04
CA ALA A 169 -1.50 10.17 2.72
C ALA A 169 -0.65 11.39 3.12
N LYS A 170 0.53 11.15 3.71
CA LYS A 170 1.48 12.20 4.09
C LYS A 170 1.97 12.99 2.87
N VAL A 171 2.31 12.34 1.77
CA VAL A 171 2.73 13.01 0.54
C VAL A 171 1.62 13.87 -0.03
N ALA A 172 0.38 13.36 -0.04
CA ALA A 172 -0.79 14.12 -0.47
C ALA A 172 -0.95 15.44 0.29
N GLU A 173 -0.89 15.37 1.62
CA GLU A 173 -1.13 16.51 2.51
C GLU A 173 0.06 17.48 2.54
N GLU A 174 1.27 16.96 2.76
CA GLU A 174 2.44 17.81 3.02
C GLU A 174 3.09 18.36 1.74
N GLN A 175 3.06 17.61 0.64
CA GLN A 175 3.73 18.01 -0.61
C GLN A 175 2.78 18.61 -1.63
N TYR A 176 1.55 18.10 -1.72
CA TYR A 176 0.57 18.53 -2.72
C TYR A 176 -0.58 19.37 -2.15
N GLY A 177 -0.71 19.42 -0.81
CA GLY A 177 -1.78 20.19 -0.16
C GLY A 177 -3.17 19.60 -0.39
N GLU A 178 -3.26 18.35 -0.84
CA GLU A 178 -4.53 17.64 -1.01
C GLU A 178 -5.00 17.12 0.34
N VAL A 179 -6.28 17.35 0.65
CA VAL A 179 -6.89 16.94 1.92
C VAL A 179 -7.99 15.92 1.69
N PRO A 180 -8.19 14.96 2.62
CA PRO A 180 -9.27 14.00 2.48
C PRO A 180 -10.62 14.69 2.64
N THR A 181 -11.61 14.23 1.87
CA THR A 181 -13.01 14.48 2.19
C THR A 181 -13.38 13.86 3.54
N ALA A 182 -14.52 14.27 4.10
CA ALA A 182 -14.96 13.73 5.38
C ALA A 182 -15.18 12.20 5.32
N THR A 183 -15.68 11.69 4.18
CA THR A 183 -15.86 10.24 3.96
C THR A 183 -14.52 9.53 3.83
N GLU A 184 -13.56 10.06 3.06
CA GLU A 184 -12.21 9.48 2.95
C GLU A 184 -11.47 9.45 4.30
N SER A 185 -11.55 10.53 5.07
CA SER A 185 -10.93 10.60 6.40
C SER A 185 -11.53 9.56 7.36
N ARG A 186 -12.86 9.40 7.35
CA ARG A 186 -13.52 8.36 8.15
C ARG A 186 -13.17 6.97 7.66
N PHE A 187 -13.19 6.72 6.34
CA PHE A 187 -12.81 5.45 5.74
C PHE A 187 -11.38 5.06 6.14
N PHE A 188 -10.44 6.00 6.06
CA PHE A 188 -9.07 5.80 6.50
C PHE A 188 -8.99 5.40 7.98
N GLN A 189 -9.69 6.13 8.87
CA GLN A 189 -9.71 5.82 10.30
C GLN A 189 -10.32 4.44 10.61
N ILE A 190 -11.44 4.08 9.98
CA ILE A 190 -12.11 2.79 10.24
C ILE A 190 -11.43 1.62 9.51
N SER A 191 -10.57 1.87 8.52
CA SER A 191 -9.75 0.82 7.88
C SER A 191 -8.81 0.14 8.88
N GLU A 192 -8.49 0.81 10.00
CA GLU A 192 -7.78 0.22 11.14
C GLU A 192 -8.48 -1.02 11.71
N VAL A 193 -9.80 -1.19 11.50
CA VAL A 193 -10.52 -2.43 11.86
C VAL A 193 -9.90 -3.64 11.18
N TYR A 194 -9.59 -3.55 9.88
CA TYR A 194 -8.99 -4.65 9.14
C TYR A 194 -7.56 -4.95 9.63
N ARG A 195 -6.74 -3.92 9.81
CA ARG A 195 -5.37 -4.07 10.35
C ARG A 195 -5.38 -4.62 11.77
N PHE A 196 -6.33 -4.18 12.60
CA PHE A 196 -6.54 -4.71 13.94
C PHE A 196 -6.84 -6.22 13.87
N MET A 197 -7.75 -6.64 13.00
CA MET A 197 -8.10 -8.05 12.85
C MET A 197 -6.88 -8.90 12.51
N LEU A 198 -6.10 -8.49 11.49
CA LEU A 198 -4.86 -9.17 11.09
C LEU A 198 -3.86 -9.34 12.25
N ARG A 199 -3.66 -8.27 13.03
CA ARG A 199 -2.66 -8.23 14.10
C ARG A 199 -3.13 -8.87 15.41
N ASN A 200 -4.44 -8.99 15.61
CA ASN A 200 -5.05 -9.39 16.87
C ASN A 200 -5.99 -10.59 16.70
N ARG A 201 -5.52 -11.64 16.01
CA ARG A 201 -6.30 -12.86 15.75
C ARG A 201 -7.03 -13.42 16.99
N PRO A 202 -6.38 -13.68 18.15
CA PRO A 202 -7.08 -14.24 19.31
C PRO A 202 -8.24 -13.37 19.78
N TYR A 203 -8.01 -12.06 19.92
CA TYR A 203 -9.04 -11.10 20.33
C TYR A 203 -10.17 -11.00 19.30
N THR A 204 -9.86 -11.07 18.01
CA THR A 204 -10.87 -11.03 16.94
C THR A 204 -11.79 -12.25 16.99
N LEU A 205 -11.23 -13.43 17.24
CA LEU A 205 -12.00 -14.67 17.40
C LEU A 205 -12.90 -14.61 18.64
N ASP A 206 -12.40 -14.08 19.76
CA ASP A 206 -13.19 -13.86 20.97
C ASP A 206 -14.35 -12.88 20.74
N LEU A 207 -14.13 -11.80 19.96
CA LEU A 207 -15.18 -10.87 19.57
C LEU A 207 -16.23 -11.53 18.67
N LEU A 208 -15.82 -12.38 17.73
CA LEU A 208 -16.73 -13.13 16.86
C LEU A 208 -17.63 -14.07 17.65
N ASN A 209 -17.12 -14.69 18.71
CA ASN A 209 -17.91 -15.50 19.63
C ASN A 209 -19.01 -14.66 20.33
N GLY A 210 -18.75 -13.39 20.61
CA GLY A 210 -19.72 -12.45 21.18
C GLY A 210 -20.81 -11.98 20.20
N LEU A 211 -20.53 -12.04 18.88
CA LEU A 211 -21.45 -11.58 17.84
C LEU A 211 -22.41 -12.67 17.32
N GLY A 212 -22.20 -13.94 17.68
CA GLY A 212 -23.11 -15.03 17.35
C GLY A 212 -22.61 -16.39 17.81
N GLN A 213 -23.49 -17.40 17.81
CA GLN A 213 -23.15 -18.79 18.15
C GLN A 213 -22.46 -19.50 16.98
N LEU A 214 -21.29 -19.00 16.56
CA LEU A 214 -20.44 -19.73 15.61
C LEU A 214 -19.68 -20.83 16.35
N SER A 215 -19.64 -22.04 15.79
CA SER A 215 -18.70 -23.06 16.28
C SER A 215 -17.25 -22.59 16.07
N PRO A 216 -16.27 -23.08 16.85
CA PRO A 216 -14.86 -22.69 16.69
C PRO A 216 -14.34 -22.87 15.26
N VAL A 217 -14.75 -23.94 14.56
CA VAL A 217 -14.36 -24.17 13.16
C VAL A 217 -14.93 -23.09 12.23
N GLN A 218 -16.19 -22.70 12.41
CA GLN A 218 -16.82 -21.64 11.62
C GLN A 218 -16.18 -20.28 11.89
N GLN A 219 -15.79 -20.00 13.14
CA GLN A 219 -15.07 -18.78 13.50
C GLN A 219 -13.72 -18.71 12.76
N GLN A 220 -12.97 -19.82 12.75
CA GLN A 220 -11.68 -19.86 12.04
C GLN A 220 -11.86 -19.68 10.55
N ASN A 221 -12.77 -20.42 9.93
CA ASN A 221 -12.99 -20.33 8.49
C ASN A 221 -13.45 -18.93 8.07
N PHE A 222 -14.32 -18.29 8.84
CA PHE A 222 -14.73 -16.92 8.59
C PHE A 222 -13.56 -15.94 8.74
N TYR A 223 -12.81 -16.04 9.85
CA TYR A 223 -11.65 -15.17 10.09
C TYR A 223 -10.61 -15.31 8.97
N ASP A 224 -10.28 -16.55 8.62
CA ASP A 224 -9.29 -16.86 7.60
C ASP A 224 -9.77 -16.30 6.24
N TRP A 225 -11.05 -16.49 5.86
CA TRP A 225 -11.63 -15.89 4.65
C TRP A 225 -11.60 -14.36 4.66
N ALA A 226 -12.04 -13.74 5.76
CA ALA A 226 -12.18 -12.29 5.88
C ALA A 226 -10.84 -11.55 5.93
N THR A 227 -9.77 -12.24 6.36
CA THR A 227 -8.42 -11.67 6.48
C THR A 227 -7.46 -12.20 5.43
N ASP A 228 -7.90 -13.07 4.53
CA ASP A 228 -7.04 -13.61 3.47
C ASP A 228 -6.61 -12.51 2.49
N VAL A 229 -5.32 -12.16 2.55
CA VAL A 229 -4.70 -11.15 1.67
C VAL A 229 -4.67 -11.59 0.20
N THR A 230 -4.91 -12.88 -0.08
CA THR A 230 -5.03 -13.43 -1.44
C THR A 230 -6.46 -13.40 -1.97
N ASN A 231 -7.44 -13.06 -1.13
CA ASN A 231 -8.85 -13.04 -1.48
C ASN A 231 -9.32 -11.61 -1.85
N ALA A 232 -9.33 -11.32 -3.15
CA ALA A 232 -9.80 -10.02 -3.66
C ALA A 232 -11.27 -9.75 -3.36
N ASP A 233 -12.12 -10.78 -3.33
CA ASP A 233 -13.56 -10.60 -3.08
C ASP A 233 -13.85 -10.27 -1.61
N ALA A 234 -13.15 -10.89 -0.67
CA ALA A 234 -13.21 -10.51 0.74
C ALA A 234 -12.68 -9.08 0.95
N GLY A 235 -11.54 -8.75 0.32
CA GLY A 235 -10.98 -7.39 0.37
C GLY A 235 -11.94 -6.34 -0.17
N ARG A 236 -12.55 -6.58 -1.34
CA ARG A 236 -13.55 -5.69 -1.95
C ARG A 236 -14.78 -5.55 -1.07
N THR A 237 -15.34 -6.66 -0.60
CA THR A 237 -16.55 -6.65 0.24
C THR A 237 -16.31 -5.87 1.53
N GLY A 238 -15.17 -6.11 2.18
CA GLY A 238 -14.79 -5.40 3.39
C GLY A 238 -14.62 -3.90 3.15
N ALA A 239 -13.91 -3.53 2.07
CA ALA A 239 -13.74 -2.13 1.68
C ALA A 239 -15.09 -1.45 1.36
N GLU A 240 -15.98 -2.11 0.61
CA GLU A 240 -17.32 -1.59 0.29
C GLU A 240 -18.17 -1.39 1.56
N LEU A 241 -18.13 -2.32 2.52
CA LEU A 241 -18.85 -2.19 3.79
C LEU A 241 -18.32 -1.02 4.62
N LEU A 242 -16.99 -0.89 4.76
CA LEU A 242 -16.39 0.24 5.48
C LEU A 242 -16.69 1.56 4.78
N TRP A 243 -16.60 1.62 3.45
CA TRP A 243 -16.95 2.81 2.69
C TRP A 243 -18.39 3.26 2.95
N ASN A 244 -19.34 2.33 2.91
CA ASN A 244 -20.74 2.61 3.21
C ASN A 244 -20.93 3.10 4.66
N ILE A 245 -20.23 2.52 5.62
CA ILE A 245 -20.26 3.01 7.02
C ILE A 245 -19.70 4.43 7.10
N ALA A 246 -18.59 4.72 6.41
CA ALA A 246 -17.98 6.05 6.37
C ALA A 246 -18.90 7.09 5.71
N ASP A 247 -19.65 6.71 4.68
CA ASP A 247 -20.54 7.61 3.94
C ASP A 247 -21.84 7.92 4.70
N LEU A 248 -22.41 6.94 5.39
CA LEU A 248 -23.69 7.08 6.12
C LEU A 248 -23.61 7.98 7.36
N GLN A 249 -22.41 8.27 7.87
CA GLN A 249 -22.25 9.06 9.09
C GLN A 249 -22.23 10.56 8.82
N ALA A 250 -22.96 11.30 9.65
CA ALA A 250 -22.96 12.76 9.63
C ALA A 250 -21.53 13.31 9.85
N PRO A 251 -21.15 14.46 9.27
CA PRO A 251 -19.78 14.99 9.31
C PRO A 251 -19.15 15.14 10.70
N ASN A 252 -19.96 15.22 11.76
CA ASN A 252 -19.52 15.38 13.16
C ASN A 252 -19.95 14.22 14.07
N ALA A 253 -20.36 13.08 13.51
CA ALA A 253 -20.72 11.93 14.33
C ALA A 253 -19.46 11.37 15.01
N THR A 254 -19.54 11.15 16.33
CA THR A 254 -18.51 10.38 17.03
C THR A 254 -18.57 8.94 16.53
N LEU A 255 -17.47 8.43 15.99
CA LEU A 255 -17.34 7.03 15.60
C LEU A 255 -17.38 6.16 16.87
N ASP A 256 -18.49 5.47 17.11
CA ASP A 256 -18.48 4.34 18.04
C ASP A 256 -17.79 3.16 17.34
N ILE A 257 -16.50 2.99 17.62
CA ILE A 257 -15.68 1.96 16.99
C ILE A 257 -16.23 0.55 17.25
N VAL A 258 -16.93 0.31 18.36
CA VAL A 258 -17.54 -0.98 18.67
C VAL A 258 -18.73 -1.25 17.75
N GLU A 259 -19.56 -0.23 17.49
CA GLU A 259 -20.66 -0.33 16.54
C GLU A 259 -20.16 -0.51 15.11
N VAL A 260 -19.11 0.21 14.71
CA VAL A 260 -18.45 0.03 13.41
C VAL A 260 -17.93 -1.40 13.26
N PHE A 261 -17.22 -1.90 14.27
CA PHE A 261 -16.69 -3.27 14.27
C PHE A 261 -17.81 -4.31 14.15
N ARG A 262 -18.90 -4.13 14.92
CA ARG A 262 -20.08 -5.01 14.86
C ARG A 262 -20.75 -4.98 13.49
N ALA A 263 -20.99 -3.80 12.92
CA ALA A 263 -21.62 -3.65 11.61
C ALA A 263 -20.77 -4.27 10.51
N TYR A 264 -19.46 -4.01 10.52
CA TYR A 264 -18.48 -4.58 9.60
C TYR A 264 -18.46 -6.11 9.67
N LEU A 265 -18.29 -6.68 10.87
CA LEU A 265 -18.23 -8.14 11.04
C LEU A 265 -19.56 -8.82 10.67
N SER A 266 -20.70 -8.20 10.99
CA SER A 266 -22.00 -8.72 10.59
C SER A 266 -22.15 -8.78 9.07
N GLY A 267 -21.80 -7.68 8.37
CA GLY A 267 -21.84 -7.62 6.90
C GLY A 267 -20.89 -8.62 6.25
N MET A 268 -19.65 -8.68 6.72
CA MET A 268 -18.64 -9.64 6.23
C MET A 268 -19.10 -11.08 6.43
N TYR A 269 -19.72 -11.41 7.56
CA TYR A 269 -20.22 -12.75 7.81
C TYR A 269 -21.36 -13.14 6.85
N GLN A 270 -22.24 -12.21 6.48
CA GLN A 270 -23.27 -12.48 5.46
C GLN A 270 -22.65 -12.81 4.10
N ALA A 271 -21.62 -12.06 3.70
CA ALA A 271 -20.91 -12.29 2.45
C ALA A 271 -20.18 -13.64 2.44
N TYR A 272 -19.47 -13.96 3.54
CA TYR A 272 -18.83 -15.27 3.73
C TYR A 272 -19.83 -16.42 3.57
N ARG A 273 -21.02 -16.31 4.19
CA ARG A 273 -22.06 -17.35 4.05
C ARG A 273 -22.51 -17.52 2.61
N ALA A 274 -22.73 -16.43 1.89
CA ALA A 274 -23.15 -16.47 0.49
C ALA A 274 -22.08 -17.13 -0.40
N ASP A 275 -20.80 -16.86 -0.14
CA ASP A 275 -19.66 -17.46 -0.85
C ASP A 275 -19.52 -18.96 -0.55
N SER A 276 -19.61 -19.35 0.72
CA SER A 276 -19.48 -20.76 1.16
C SER A 276 -20.58 -21.72 0.66
N THR A 277 -21.60 -21.20 -0.02
CA THR A 277 -22.74 -21.98 -0.55
C THR A 277 -22.72 -22.13 -2.08
N ARG A 278 -21.73 -21.54 -2.75
CA ARG A 278 -21.49 -21.69 -4.19
C ARG A 278 -20.56 -22.87 -4.47
#